data_AF-A0AA96QNP9-F1
#
_entry.id   AF-A0AA96QNP9-F1
#
_cell.length_a   1.000
_cell.length_b   1.000
_cell.length_c   1.000
_cell.angle_alpha   90.00
_cell.angle_beta   90.00
_cell.angle_gamma   90.00
#
_symmetry.space_group_name_H-M   'P 1'
#
loop_
_entity.id
_entity.type
_entity.pdbx_description
1 polymer ?
#
loop_
_entity_poly.entity_id
_entity_poly.type
_entity_poly.pdbx_seq_one_letter_code
_entity_poly.pdbx_strand_id
1 'polypeptide(L)' 'MLDAVEAGRTFRVSRGGVEIAELCAPDRRRRFTAEELVARHRRLPTVDHRLVRREADEFFGAEI' A
#
# COMPACT_ATOMS: atom_id res chain seq x y z
N MET A 1 1.26 3.17 23.69
CA MET A 1 0.96 2.14 22.66
C MET A 1 1.30 2.66 21.28
N LEU A 2 1.01 3.94 20.97
CA LEU A 2 1.44 4.58 19.73
C LEU A 2 2.98 4.69 19.61
N ASP A 3 3.69 5.06 20.67
CA ASP A 3 5.16 5.15 20.66
C ASP A 3 5.87 3.87 20.21
N ALA A 4 5.33 2.70 20.57
CA ALA A 4 5.90 1.43 20.16
C ALA A 4 5.74 1.21 18.65
N VAL A 5 4.59 1.61 18.10
CA VAL A 5 4.34 1.60 16.65
C VAL A 5 5.29 2.55 15.95
N GLU A 6 5.44 3.77 16.46
CA GLU A 6 6.36 4.78 15.92
C GLU A 6 7.83 4.35 15.98
N ALA A 7 8.20 3.53 16.97
CA ALA A 7 9.51 2.88 17.08
C ALA A 7 9.67 1.65 16.16
N GLY A 8 8.67 1.34 15.32
CA GLY A 8 8.74 0.29 14.30
C GLY A 8 8.14 -1.06 14.71
N ARG A 9 7.40 -1.12 15.82
CA ARG A 9 6.67 -2.35 16.19
C ARG A 9 5.36 -2.45 15.40
N THR A 10 5.09 -3.63 14.87
CA THR A 10 3.84 -3.94 14.19
C THR A 10 2.91 -4.71 15.12
N PHE A 11 1.62 -4.40 15.10
CA PHE A 11 0.60 -5.07 15.91
C PHE A 11 -0.55 -5.56 15.05
N ARG A 12 -1.13 -6.70 15.41
CA ARG A 12 -2.37 -7.19 14.82
C ARG A 12 -3.55 -6.72 15.66
N VAL A 13 -4.56 -6.16 14.99
CA VAL A 13 -5.78 -5.68 15.60
C VAL A 13 -6.86 -6.72 15.35
N SER A 14 -7.43 -7.26 16.42
CA SER A 14 -8.53 -8.21 16.36
C SER A 14 -9.81 -7.62 16.96
N ARG A 15 -10.97 -7.91 16.36
CA ARG A 15 -12.29 -7.61 16.91
C ARG A 15 -13.06 -8.91 17.08
N GLY A 16 -13.37 -9.27 18.32
CA GLY A 16 -14.10 -10.51 18.62
C GLY A 16 -13.36 -11.78 18.18
N GLY A 17 -12.03 -11.79 18.24
CA GLY A 17 -11.20 -12.94 17.83
C GLY A 17 -10.89 -13.04 16.34
N VAL A 18 -11.50 -12.17 15.50
CA VAL A 18 -11.19 -12.07 14.07
C VAL A 18 -10.13 -10.98 13.87
N GLU A 19 -9.04 -11.29 13.18
CA GLU A 19 -8.02 -10.30 12.79
C GLU A 19 -8.61 -9.39 11.69
N ILE A 20 -8.62 -8.08 11.95
CA ILE A 20 -9.26 -7.09 11.06
C ILE A 20 -8.26 -6.11 10.44
N ALA A 21 -7.09 -5.93 11.04
CA ALA A 21 -6.08 -5.01 10.52
C ALA A 21 -4.70 -5.27 11.13
N GLU A 22 -3.69 -4.75 10.44
CA GLU A 22 -2.34 -4.59 10.97
C GLU A 22 -2.08 -3.10 11.24
N LEU A 23 -1.57 -2.78 12.42
CA LEU A 23 -1.13 -1.45 12.81
C LEU A 23 0.40 -1.38 12.77
N CYS A 24 0.92 -0.56 11.85
CA CYS A 24 2.34 -0.29 11.66
C CYS A 24 2.59 1.22 11.54
N ALA A 25 3.82 1.67 11.82
CA ALA A 25 4.20 3.04 11.53
C ALA A 25 4.13 3.30 10.02
N PRO A 26 3.72 4.50 9.59
CA PRO A 26 3.79 4.86 8.19
C PRO A 26 5.24 4.74 7.73
N ASP A 27 5.44 4.01 6.64
CA ASP A 27 6.75 3.82 6.03
C ASP A 27 7.37 5.21 5.81
N ARG A 28 8.48 5.49 6.50
CA ARG A 28 9.29 6.70 6.30
C ARG A 28 10.04 6.59 4.97
N ARG A 29 9.32 6.25 3.89
CA ARG A 29 9.88 6.25 2.54
C ARG A 29 10.50 7.61 2.32
N ARG A 30 11.79 7.59 2.01
CA ARG A 30 12.52 8.76 1.56
C ARG A 30 11.63 9.47 0.54
N ARG A 31 11.26 10.72 0.82
CA ARG A 31 10.46 11.52 -0.12
C ARG A 31 11.30 11.66 -1.38
N PHE A 32 10.84 11.06 -2.47
CA PHE A 32 11.49 11.21 -3.76
C PHE A 32 11.23 12.62 -4.27
N THR A 33 12.27 13.25 -4.81
CA THR A 33 12.09 14.44 -5.64
C THR A 33 11.31 14.09 -6.91
N ALA A 34 10.74 15.09 -7.59
CA ALA A 34 10.05 14.88 -8.86
C ALA A 34 10.96 14.20 -9.91
N GLU A 35 12.23 14.58 -9.96
CA GLU A 35 13.22 13.98 -10.86
C GLU A 35 13.45 12.49 -10.54
N GLU A 36 13.61 12.13 -9.27
CA GLU A 36 13.78 10.73 -8.86
C GLU A 36 12.55 9.88 -9.16
N LEU A 37 11.35 10.45 -9.02
CA LEU A 37 10.11 9.77 -9.41
C LEU A 37 10.08 9.48 -10.92
N VAL A 38 10.43 10.46 -11.74
CA VAL A 38 10.49 10.29 -13.20
C VAL A 38 11.56 9.26 -13.59
N ALA A 39 12.75 9.34 -12.99
CA ALA A 39 13.84 8.40 -13.25
C ALA A 39 13.45 6.95 -12.89
N ARG A 40 12.74 6.77 -11.77
CA ARG A 40 12.22 5.46 -11.36
C ARG A 40 11.10 4.98 -12.27
N HIS A 41 10.17 5.86 -12.65
CA HIS A 41 9.05 5.52 -13.54
C HIS A 41 9.54 5.02 -14.90
N ARG A 42 10.59 5.63 -15.46
CA ARG A 42 11.20 5.20 -16.72
C ARG A 42 11.79 3.78 -16.70
N ARG A 43 12.07 3.23 -15.51
CA ARG A 43 12.59 1.86 -15.34
C ARG A 43 11.49 0.82 -15.12
N LEU A 44 10.24 1.25 -14.95
CA LEU A 44 9.13 0.32 -14.74
C LEU A 44 8.75 -0.34 -16.07
N PRO A 45 8.26 -1.59 -16.03
CA PRO A 45 7.67 -2.21 -17.21
C PRO A 45 6.50 -1.36 -17.71
N THR A 46 6.37 -1.28 -19.03
CA THR A 46 5.17 -0.67 -19.64
C THR A 46 4.01 -1.62 -19.43
N VAL A 47 2.96 -1.14 -18.77
CA VAL A 47 1.76 -1.92 -18.48
C VAL A 47 0.58 -1.32 -19.23
N ASP A 48 -0.25 -2.17 -19.85
CA ASP A 48 -1.49 -1.71 -20.48
C ASP A 48 -2.50 -1.31 -19.39
N HIS A 49 -2.69 0.00 -19.24
CA HIS A 49 -3.58 0.56 -18.23
C HIS A 49 -5.03 0.11 -18.41
N ARG A 50 -5.50 -0.12 -19.64
CA ARG A 50 -6.88 -0.54 -19.89
C ARG A 50 -7.10 -1.97 -19.43
N LEU A 51 -6.13 -2.84 -19.69
CA LEU A 51 -6.17 -4.21 -19.23
C LEU A 51 -6.20 -4.27 -17.69
N VAL A 52 -5.25 -3.60 -17.03
CA VAL A 52 -5.18 -3.60 -15.56
C VAL A 52 -6.41 -3.00 -14.91
N ARG A 53 -6.97 -1.92 -15.49
CA ARG A 53 -8.22 -1.34 -14.99
C ARG A 53 -9.35 -2.36 -15.06
N ARG A 54 -9.54 -3.01 -16.21
CA ARG A 54 -10.57 -4.03 -16.39
C ARG A 54 -10.41 -5.20 -15.40
N GLU A 55 -9.20 -5.71 -15.21
CA GLU A 55 -8.92 -6.78 -14.24
C GLU A 55 -9.25 -6.34 -12.81
N ALA A 56 -8.91 -5.10 -12.44
CA ALA A 56 -9.23 -4.56 -11.13
C ALA A 56 -10.73 -4.36 -10.92
N ASP A 57 -11.46 -3.85 -11.91
CA ASP A 57 -12.91 -3.72 -11.85
C ASP A 57 -13.60 -5.09 -11.77
N GLU A 58 -13.09 -6.11 -12.48
CA GLU A 58 -13.61 -7.48 -12.40
C GLU A 58 -13.37 -8.11 -11.01
N PHE A 59 -12.22 -7.84 -10.41
CA PHE A 59 -11.85 -8.44 -9.12
C PHE A 59 -12.47 -7.71 -7.91
N PHE A 60 -12.49 -6.37 -7.92
CA PHE A 60 -12.91 -5.55 -6.78
C PHE A 60 -14.29 -4.88 -6.97
N GLY A 61 -14.82 -4.83 -8.19
CA GLY A 61 -16.08 -4.13 -8.49
C GLY A 61 -17.35 -4.89 -8.11
N ALA A 62 -17.23 -6.15 -7.67
CA ALA A 62 -18.35 -6.99 -7.23
C ALA A 62 -18.74 -6.80 -5.74
N GLU A 63 -17.98 -5.99 -4.98
CA GLU A 63 -18.20 -5.76 -3.55
C GLU A 63 -18.44 -4.27 -3.25
N ILE A 64 -19.64 -3.76 -3.58
CA ILE A 64 -20.15 -2.46 -3.10
C ILE A 64 -21.60 -2.61 -2.65
#